data_AF-A0A259DKF6-F1
#
_entry.id   AF-A0A259DKF6-F1
#
_cell.length_a   1.000
_cell.length_b   1.000
_cell.length_c   1.000
_cell.angle_alpha   90.00
_cell.angle_beta   90.00
_cell.angle_gamma   90.00
#
_symmetry.space_group_name_H-M   'P 1'
#
loop_
_entity.id
_entity.type
_entity.pdbx_description
1 polymer ?
#
loop_
_entity_poly.entity_id
_entity_poly.type
_entity_poly.pdbx_seq_one_letter_code
_entity_poly.pdbx_strand_id
1 'polypeptide(L)'
;MTHTTFNFKKLILAGGTTFAMLAVPMALNSVTGLNLGVISSAQAAEDGGAKKGSANKGGAKKGAANKGGQGKGSDKIFRAPVAGEEEDSDRPVWAGVKGGKSGGGGKPAGAGSKKGDLYGDMVVLLRDANGVPLLTTDGLVQVIAYVYDATGNLVPLKDASGNLVVIPYVDGELATSIDGVAVYSAEVDLGRLSVGRAPDKVLTHSLDEALSKLTSGTVTLDSSGRLAVDGVTIDSPLENLALYDTYMTTGSLPGVTLPTGFNPASLLAAASDKYGTITVDTVVYMNSILGINSGTTYFDFSTTNYDRYTTWANAKAVVLVLKDGVYVPTEVNLYEAVFNSTNWTDPTTVGGADDFATAADDYRAVIEFVHDNAVR
;
A
#
# COMPACT_ATOMS: atom_id res chain seq x y z
N MET A 1 -6.54 -1.53 26.99
CA MET A 1 -7.04 -0.15 27.24
C MET A 1 -8.30 -0.02 26.40
N THR A 2 -9.40 0.44 27.00
CA THR A 2 -10.72 0.46 26.37
C THR A 2 -10.83 1.64 25.41
N HIS A 3 -10.94 1.37 24.11
CA HIS A 3 -11.16 2.39 23.09
C HIS A 3 -12.62 2.87 23.14
N THR A 4 -12.80 4.18 23.13
CA THR A 4 -14.11 4.84 23.22
C THR A 4 -14.76 4.87 21.84
N THR A 5 -15.85 4.11 21.66
CA THR A 5 -16.60 3.97 20.40
C THR A 5 -17.54 5.16 20.16
N PHE A 6 -17.49 5.76 18.97
CA PHE A 6 -18.55 6.65 18.48
C PHE A 6 -19.58 5.87 17.66
N ASN A 7 -20.84 6.03 18.02
CA ASN A 7 -21.96 5.22 17.54
C ASN A 7 -22.75 6.04 16.51
N PHE A 8 -22.63 5.75 15.22
CA PHE A 8 -23.50 6.32 14.20
C PHE A 8 -24.83 5.55 14.17
N LYS A 9 -25.91 6.22 14.59
CA LYS A 9 -27.27 5.63 14.58
C LYS A 9 -27.78 5.51 13.14
N LYS A 10 -28.02 4.27 12.68
CA LYS A 10 -28.83 3.97 11.48
C LYS A 10 -30.31 4.29 11.77
N LEU A 11 -30.94 5.05 10.87
CA LEU A 11 -32.39 5.20 10.79
C LEU A 11 -32.93 4.04 9.94
N ILE A 12 -33.56 3.06 10.57
CA ILE A 12 -34.19 1.91 9.89
C ILE A 12 -35.61 2.31 9.50
N LEU A 13 -35.89 2.33 8.19
CA LEU A 13 -37.25 2.42 7.65
C LEU A 13 -37.85 1.00 7.61
N ALA A 14 -38.85 0.75 8.46
CA ALA A 14 -39.55 -0.52 8.55
C ALA A 14 -40.57 -0.69 7.41
N GLY A 15 -40.48 -1.81 6.68
CA GLY A 15 -41.52 -2.30 5.77
C GLY A 15 -41.55 -3.82 5.85
N GLY A 16 -42.50 -4.38 6.60
CA GLY A 16 -42.58 -5.79 6.91
C GLY A 16 -43.23 -6.65 5.82
N THR A 17 -42.90 -7.94 5.80
CA THR A 17 -43.85 -9.05 5.68
C THR A 17 -43.21 -10.33 6.24
N THR A 18 -44.02 -11.07 6.97
CA THR A 18 -43.72 -12.32 7.70
C THR A 18 -43.52 -13.52 6.78
N PHE A 19 -42.49 -14.34 7.02
CA PHE A 19 -42.46 -15.75 6.61
C PHE A 19 -41.84 -16.64 7.71
N ALA A 20 -42.42 -17.84 7.81
CA ALA A 20 -42.41 -18.74 8.96
C ALA A 20 -41.05 -19.40 9.30
N MET A 21 -40.85 -19.66 10.61
CA MET A 21 -39.74 -20.45 11.14
C MET A 21 -39.81 -21.91 10.69
N LEU A 22 -38.67 -22.43 10.21
CA LEU A 22 -38.37 -23.86 10.12
C LEU A 22 -36.94 -24.05 10.62
N ALA A 23 -36.78 -24.81 11.70
CA ALA A 23 -35.51 -25.07 12.38
C ALA A 23 -34.78 -26.29 11.76
N VAL A 24 -33.55 -26.10 11.28
CA VAL A 24 -32.58 -27.13 10.83
C VAL A 24 -31.14 -26.54 11.02
N PRO A 25 -30.09 -27.32 11.36
CA PRO A 25 -29.01 -26.88 12.26
C PRO A 25 -27.91 -26.04 11.61
N MET A 26 -27.19 -25.31 12.47
CA MET A 26 -26.06 -24.42 12.18
C MET A 26 -25.00 -25.09 11.30
N ALA A 27 -24.93 -24.67 10.03
CA ALA A 27 -23.75 -24.78 9.20
C ALA A 27 -23.00 -23.44 9.30
N LEU A 28 -21.69 -23.52 9.52
CA LEU A 28 -20.77 -22.38 9.53
C LEU A 28 -20.89 -21.63 8.20
N ASN A 29 -21.40 -20.39 8.23
CA ASN A 29 -21.27 -19.46 7.13
C ASN A 29 -19.79 -19.07 7.00
N SER A 30 -19.12 -19.63 6.00
CA SER A 30 -17.86 -19.08 5.51
C SER A 30 -18.15 -17.73 4.86
N VAL A 31 -17.41 -16.70 5.30
CA VAL A 31 -17.48 -15.33 4.80
C VAL A 31 -17.07 -15.31 3.32
N THR A 32 -18.04 -15.12 2.43
CA THR A 32 -17.84 -15.05 0.99
C THR A 32 -18.00 -13.61 0.51
N GLY A 33 -16.88 -12.98 0.19
CA GLY A 33 -16.89 -11.82 -0.70
C GLY A 33 -15.84 -10.75 -0.43
N LEU A 34 -14.71 -11.09 0.20
CA LEU A 34 -13.52 -10.26 0.16
C LEU A 34 -13.23 -9.86 -1.31
N ASN A 35 -13.18 -8.55 -1.57
CA ASN A 35 -12.96 -7.99 -2.90
C ASN A 35 -11.50 -8.21 -3.32
N LEU A 36 -11.24 -9.36 -3.93
CA LEU A 36 -9.95 -9.75 -4.46
C LEU A 36 -9.90 -9.37 -5.93
N GLY A 37 -9.41 -8.15 -6.19
CA GLY A 37 -9.27 -7.60 -7.53
C GLY A 37 -8.39 -8.46 -8.45
N VAL A 38 -8.57 -8.28 -9.76
CA VAL A 38 -7.75 -8.91 -10.81
C VAL A 38 -6.33 -8.34 -10.73
N ILE A 39 -5.31 -9.19 -10.56
CA ILE A 39 -3.91 -8.76 -10.52
C ILE A 39 -3.27 -9.01 -11.89
N SER A 40 -2.95 -7.94 -12.61
CA SER A 40 -2.18 -8.02 -13.86
C SER A 40 -0.68 -8.03 -13.54
N SER A 41 0.01 -9.15 -13.82
CA SER A 41 1.48 -9.21 -13.75
C SER A 41 2.08 -9.09 -15.15
N ALA A 42 2.86 -8.03 -15.39
CA ALA A 42 3.65 -7.90 -16.61
C ALA A 42 4.92 -8.76 -16.47
N GLN A 43 4.98 -9.89 -17.17
CA GLN A 43 6.20 -10.71 -17.25
C GLN A 43 7.23 -10.07 -18.19
N ALA A 44 8.39 -9.72 -17.65
CA ALA A 44 9.61 -9.59 -18.42
C ALA A 44 10.24 -10.98 -18.59
N ALA A 45 10.12 -11.55 -19.79
CA ALA A 45 10.89 -12.72 -20.19
C ALA A 45 12.31 -12.29 -20.57
N GLU A 46 13.33 -12.83 -19.93
CA GLU A 46 14.68 -12.88 -20.51
C GLU A 46 15.34 -14.25 -20.27
N ASP A 47 15.32 -15.04 -21.34
CA ASP A 47 16.33 -16.02 -21.68
C ASP A 47 17.73 -15.36 -21.71
N GLY A 48 18.77 -16.03 -21.20
CA GLY A 48 20.12 -15.51 -21.39
C GLY A 48 21.24 -16.25 -20.68
N GLY A 49 21.58 -17.44 -21.16
CA GLY A 49 22.67 -18.27 -20.68
C GLY A 49 24.03 -17.56 -20.55
N ALA A 50 24.74 -17.92 -19.49
CA ALA A 50 26.11 -17.52 -19.21
C ALA A 50 27.11 -18.01 -20.26
N LYS A 51 27.91 -17.10 -20.84
CA LYS A 51 29.28 -17.40 -21.33
C LYS A 51 30.23 -16.21 -21.17
N LYS A 52 31.38 -16.52 -20.55
CA LYS A 52 32.60 -15.68 -20.42
C LYS A 52 33.25 -15.40 -21.79
N GLY A 53 33.92 -14.25 -21.91
CA GLY A 53 35.03 -14.11 -22.87
C GLY A 53 35.56 -12.68 -23.13
N SER A 54 36.69 -12.35 -22.50
CA SER A 54 37.88 -11.67 -23.07
C SER A 54 37.81 -10.24 -23.68
N ALA A 55 38.48 -9.31 -22.99
CA ALA A 55 39.49 -8.33 -23.43
C ALA A 55 39.50 -7.76 -24.87
N ASN A 56 39.64 -6.43 -25.03
CA ASN A 56 40.94 -5.72 -25.22
C ASN A 56 40.73 -4.25 -25.72
N LYS A 57 41.64 -3.34 -25.28
CA LYS A 57 42.17 -2.06 -25.86
C LYS A 57 41.28 -1.22 -26.81
N GLY A 58 41.13 0.09 -26.66
CA GLY A 58 42.10 1.14 -26.30
C GLY A 58 42.26 2.11 -27.49
N GLY A 59 42.18 3.44 -27.26
CA GLY A 59 42.43 4.42 -28.33
C GLY A 59 42.12 5.85 -27.93
N ALA A 60 43.17 6.68 -27.89
CA ALA A 60 43.18 8.03 -27.34
C ALA A 60 43.24 9.13 -28.41
N LYS A 61 43.05 10.38 -27.92
CA LYS A 61 43.54 11.70 -28.40
C LYS A 61 42.50 12.60 -29.08
N LYS A 62 42.60 13.94 -29.08
CA LYS A 62 43.08 15.03 -28.17
C LYS A 62 43.09 16.31 -29.02
N GLY A 63 42.64 17.43 -28.43
CA GLY A 63 43.05 18.80 -28.77
C GLY A 63 41.97 19.66 -29.42
N ALA A 64 41.93 20.99 -29.26
CA ALA A 64 42.64 21.94 -28.41
C ALA A 64 42.02 23.34 -28.65
N ALA A 65 42.14 24.24 -27.67
CA ALA A 65 42.50 25.68 -27.80
C ALA A 65 41.52 26.76 -27.28
N ASN A 66 42.03 27.49 -26.25
CA ASN A 66 41.98 28.95 -25.98
C ASN A 66 40.62 29.62 -25.63
N LYS A 67 40.50 30.60 -24.70
CA LYS A 67 41.46 31.51 -24.01
C LYS A 67 40.78 32.21 -22.80
N GLY A 68 41.52 32.40 -21.69
CA GLY A 68 41.40 33.46 -20.65
C GLY A 68 40.26 33.37 -19.61
N GLY A 69 40.41 33.41 -18.28
CA GLY A 69 41.56 33.63 -17.39
C GLY A 69 41.31 34.77 -16.37
N GLN A 70 40.71 34.49 -15.20
CA GLN A 70 41.06 35.13 -13.91
C GLN A 70 40.50 34.40 -12.67
N GLY A 71 41.43 33.79 -11.90
CA GLY A 71 41.36 33.54 -10.44
C GLY A 71 40.65 32.26 -9.96
N LYS A 72 41.24 31.38 -9.14
CA LYS A 72 42.59 31.20 -8.57
C LYS A 72 42.59 29.78 -7.94
N GLY A 73 43.58 28.95 -8.24
CA GLY A 73 43.75 27.63 -7.59
C GLY A 73 44.43 26.63 -8.52
N SER A 74 45.76 26.61 -8.46
CA SER A 74 46.69 26.04 -9.43
C SER A 74 46.87 24.53 -9.34
N ASP A 75 46.69 23.84 -10.47
CA ASP A 75 47.27 22.52 -10.74
C ASP A 75 48.19 22.63 -11.96
N LYS A 76 49.52 22.47 -11.76
CA LYS A 76 50.54 21.93 -12.68
C LYS A 76 51.75 21.56 -11.77
N ILE A 77 52.53 20.50 -11.94
CA ILE A 77 53.28 20.08 -13.13
C ILE A 77 53.64 18.58 -13.02
N PHE A 78 53.50 17.90 -14.16
CA PHE A 78 53.93 16.55 -14.48
C PHE A 78 55.44 16.27 -14.27
N ARG A 79 55.72 15.03 -13.82
CA ARG A 79 56.82 14.10 -14.19
C ARG A 79 58.26 14.50 -13.80
N ALA A 80 59.18 13.61 -13.42
CA ALA A 80 59.34 12.16 -13.17
C ALA A 80 60.89 11.98 -12.98
N PRO A 81 61.49 10.88 -12.46
CA PRO A 81 60.95 9.52 -12.46
C PRO A 81 61.12 8.67 -11.18
N VAL A 82 60.26 7.68 -11.21
CA VAL A 82 60.16 6.35 -10.59
C VAL A 82 61.49 5.60 -10.39
N ALA A 83 61.59 4.93 -9.24
CA ALA A 83 61.94 3.50 -9.09
C ALA A 83 61.66 3.11 -7.62
N GLY A 84 60.77 2.21 -7.24
CA GLY A 84 59.85 1.35 -7.98
C GLY A 84 58.88 0.68 -6.99
N GLU A 85 57.79 0.17 -7.56
CA GLU A 85 56.79 -0.75 -6.99
C GLU A 85 55.68 -0.11 -6.11
N GLU A 86 54.83 0.64 -6.82
CA GLU A 86 53.41 0.97 -6.56
C GLU A 86 52.52 -0.27 -6.88
N GLU A 87 51.21 -0.40 -6.62
CA GLU A 87 50.03 0.49 -6.59
C GLU A 87 48.97 -0.20 -5.67
N ASP A 88 47.94 0.41 -5.09
CA ASP A 88 47.08 1.42 -5.69
C ASP A 88 46.14 2.09 -4.67
N SER A 89 45.81 3.36 -4.95
CA SER A 89 44.68 4.18 -4.46
C SER A 89 44.96 5.27 -3.39
N ASP A 90 45.01 6.49 -3.92
CA ASP A 90 45.11 7.84 -3.34
C ASP A 90 44.20 8.12 -2.13
N ARG A 91 44.57 7.65 -0.94
CA ARG A 91 43.86 8.01 0.29
C ARG A 91 44.60 9.10 1.08
N PRO A 92 44.02 10.31 1.26
CA PRO A 92 44.65 11.36 2.05
C PRO A 92 44.64 11.03 3.55
N VAL A 93 45.68 11.45 4.27
CA VAL A 93 45.98 11.06 5.67
C VAL A 93 44.90 11.45 6.68
N TRP A 94 44.08 12.46 6.38
CA TRP A 94 42.95 12.87 7.24
C TRP A 94 41.75 11.92 7.15
N ALA A 95 41.66 11.09 6.10
CA ALA A 95 40.65 10.07 5.98
C ALA A 95 41.04 8.90 6.89
N GLY A 96 40.53 8.91 8.12
CA GLY A 96 40.78 7.92 9.17
C GLY A 96 40.75 6.46 8.68
N VAL A 97 41.35 5.56 9.46
CA VAL A 97 41.59 4.14 9.15
C VAL A 97 40.39 3.50 8.42
N LYS A 98 40.66 2.68 7.38
CA LYS A 98 39.62 1.99 6.60
C LYS A 98 38.75 1.25 7.61
N GLY A 99 37.50 1.72 7.79
CA GLY A 99 36.54 1.06 8.66
C GLY A 99 36.53 -0.41 8.24
N GLY A 100 37.00 -1.28 9.13
CA GLY A 100 37.03 -2.71 8.89
C GLY A 100 35.65 -3.14 8.41
N LYS A 101 35.61 -4.01 7.39
CA LYS A 101 34.41 -4.57 6.74
C LYS A 101 33.13 -4.13 7.46
N SER A 102 32.57 -3.00 7.04
CA SER A 102 31.18 -2.72 7.39
C SER A 102 30.42 -3.85 6.75
N GLY A 103 30.07 -4.84 7.58
CA GLY A 103 29.26 -5.97 7.17
C GLY A 103 28.07 -5.39 6.44
N GLY A 104 27.73 -5.95 5.28
CA GLY A 104 26.47 -5.65 4.62
C GLY A 104 25.38 -5.62 5.68
N GLY A 105 24.61 -4.52 5.68
CA GLY A 105 23.70 -4.12 6.76
C GLY A 105 23.20 -5.32 7.53
N GLY A 106 23.69 -5.45 8.77
CA GLY A 106 23.28 -6.53 9.65
C GLY A 106 21.76 -6.55 9.72
N LYS A 107 21.22 -7.77 9.70
CA LYS A 107 19.80 -8.04 9.83
C LYS A 107 19.18 -7.15 10.92
N PRO A 108 18.13 -6.36 10.62
CA PRO A 108 17.48 -5.49 11.59
C PRO A 108 17.09 -6.28 12.85
N ALA A 109 17.20 -5.64 14.02
CA ALA A 109 16.67 -6.22 15.24
C ALA A 109 15.15 -6.43 15.06
N GLY A 110 14.71 -7.68 14.98
CA GLY A 110 13.31 -8.03 14.72
C GLY A 110 13.06 -8.74 13.40
N ALA A 111 14.00 -8.76 12.45
CA ALA A 111 13.87 -9.64 11.31
C ALA A 111 14.03 -11.10 11.79
N GLY A 112 13.04 -11.93 11.53
CA GLY A 112 12.91 -13.35 11.82
C GLY A 112 13.89 -14.22 11.05
N SER A 113 14.30 -15.29 11.72
CA SER A 113 15.49 -16.11 11.45
C SER A 113 15.26 -17.27 10.49
N LYS A 114 14.08 -17.37 9.90
CA LYS A 114 13.71 -18.41 8.94
C LYS A 114 13.34 -17.74 7.62
N LYS A 115 13.56 -18.43 6.48
CA LYS A 115 12.89 -18.05 5.22
C LYS A 115 11.38 -18.06 5.50
N GLY A 116 10.66 -16.99 5.18
CA GLY A 116 9.31 -16.76 5.68
C GLY A 116 9.26 -16.02 7.02
N ASP A 117 10.22 -15.12 7.28
CA ASP A 117 10.02 -14.04 8.24
C ASP A 117 8.72 -13.28 7.88
N LEU A 118 8.04 -12.67 8.85
CA LEU A 118 6.68 -12.10 8.76
C LEU A 118 6.40 -11.21 7.52
N TYR A 119 7.46 -10.76 6.85
CA TYR A 119 7.48 -9.84 5.71
C TYR A 119 7.99 -10.45 4.39
N GLY A 120 8.38 -11.73 4.38
CA GLY A 120 9.09 -12.39 3.28
C GLY A 120 8.19 -12.83 2.12
N ASP A 121 7.02 -13.39 2.43
CA ASP A 121 6.08 -13.90 1.43
C ASP A 121 4.69 -13.32 1.72
N MET A 122 4.46 -12.06 1.32
CA MET A 122 3.13 -11.46 1.43
C MET A 122 2.26 -12.02 0.32
N VAL A 123 1.35 -12.90 0.68
CA VAL A 123 0.43 -13.55 -0.25
C VAL A 123 -1.00 -13.32 0.20
N VAL A 124 -1.93 -13.43 -0.73
CA VAL A 124 -3.35 -13.28 -0.43
C VAL A 124 -3.83 -14.46 0.42
N LEU A 125 -4.37 -14.16 1.60
CA LEU A 125 -4.82 -15.16 2.58
C LEU A 125 -6.34 -15.19 2.71
N LEU A 126 -6.87 -16.37 3.05
CA LEU A 126 -8.25 -16.48 3.51
C LEU A 126 -8.35 -15.92 4.94
N ARG A 127 -9.19 -14.90 5.11
CA ARG A 127 -9.36 -14.15 6.37
C ARG A 127 -10.82 -14.13 6.81
N ASP A 128 -11.03 -13.87 8.10
CA ASP A 128 -12.35 -13.51 8.62
C ASP A 128 -12.70 -12.04 8.30
N ALA A 129 -13.91 -11.63 8.71
CA ALA A 129 -14.41 -10.26 8.49
C ALA A 129 -13.53 -9.18 9.15
N ASN A 130 -12.75 -9.50 10.19
CA ASN A 130 -11.83 -8.55 10.83
C ASN A 130 -10.42 -8.59 10.23
N GLY A 131 -10.20 -9.36 9.17
CA GLY A 131 -8.91 -9.50 8.51
C GLY A 131 -7.95 -10.47 9.22
N VAL A 132 -8.42 -11.24 10.20
CA VAL A 132 -7.59 -12.27 10.87
C VAL A 132 -7.47 -13.49 9.95
N PRO A 133 -6.26 -14.00 9.67
CA PRO A 133 -6.08 -15.21 8.87
C PRO A 133 -6.78 -16.43 9.49
N LEU A 134 -7.54 -17.15 8.67
CA LEU A 134 -8.11 -18.44 9.07
C LEU A 134 -7.03 -19.52 8.98
N LEU A 135 -6.86 -20.29 10.03
CA LEU A 135 -5.86 -21.35 10.11
C LEU A 135 -6.45 -22.73 9.79
N THR A 136 -5.63 -23.61 9.22
CA THR A 136 -5.94 -25.05 9.11
C THR A 136 -5.93 -25.71 10.50
N THR A 137 -6.37 -26.96 10.58
CA THR A 137 -6.29 -27.77 11.81
C THR A 137 -4.87 -27.90 12.36
N ASP A 138 -3.87 -27.79 11.48
CA ASP A 138 -2.45 -27.87 11.83
C ASP A 138 -1.84 -26.50 12.18
N GLY A 139 -2.66 -25.44 12.24
CA GLY A 139 -2.23 -24.09 12.57
C GLY A 139 -1.52 -23.34 11.44
N LEU A 140 -1.66 -23.79 10.19
CA LEU A 140 -1.08 -23.14 9.02
C LEU A 140 -2.05 -22.11 8.43
N VAL A 141 -1.52 -21.01 7.89
CA VAL A 141 -2.34 -20.02 7.19
C VAL A 141 -2.94 -20.59 5.91
N GLN A 142 -4.12 -20.15 5.52
CA GLN A 142 -4.78 -20.61 4.30
C GLN A 142 -4.52 -19.63 3.14
N VAL A 143 -3.73 -20.05 2.15
CA VAL A 143 -3.41 -19.26 0.95
C VAL A 143 -4.46 -19.48 -0.13
N ILE A 144 -5.00 -18.39 -0.68
CA ILE A 144 -6.02 -18.47 -1.73
C ILE A 144 -5.38 -18.89 -3.05
N ALA A 145 -6.01 -19.84 -3.73
CA ALA A 145 -5.58 -20.32 -5.03
C ALA A 145 -5.96 -19.33 -6.14
N TYR A 146 -5.01 -19.04 -7.02
CA TYR A 146 -5.23 -18.25 -8.23
C TYR A 146 -4.89 -19.06 -9.48
N VAL A 147 -5.55 -18.72 -10.57
CA VAL A 147 -5.33 -19.30 -11.91
C VAL A 147 -5.24 -18.18 -12.95
N TYR A 148 -4.57 -18.45 -14.05
CA TYR A 148 -4.59 -17.53 -15.20
C TYR A 148 -5.87 -17.71 -15.99
N ASP A 149 -6.58 -16.62 -16.23
CA ASP A 149 -7.72 -16.61 -17.15
C ASP A 149 -7.25 -16.68 -18.62
N ALA A 150 -8.20 -16.73 -19.55
CA ALA A 150 -7.90 -16.82 -20.97
C ALA A 150 -7.19 -15.58 -21.54
N THR A 151 -7.20 -14.46 -20.82
CA THR A 151 -6.53 -13.22 -21.21
C THR A 151 -5.17 -13.04 -20.53
N GLY A 152 -4.75 -14.01 -19.71
CA GLY A 152 -3.45 -14.01 -19.04
C GLY A 152 -3.43 -13.24 -17.72
N ASN A 153 -4.60 -12.89 -17.16
CA ASN A 153 -4.68 -12.24 -15.86
C ASN A 153 -4.80 -13.27 -14.74
N LEU A 154 -4.23 -12.94 -13.59
CA LEU A 154 -4.32 -13.79 -12.41
C LEU A 154 -5.65 -13.52 -11.69
N VAL A 155 -6.51 -14.54 -11.60
CA VAL A 155 -7.84 -14.46 -10.99
C VAL A 155 -8.02 -15.52 -9.90
N PRO A 156 -8.77 -15.23 -8.81
CA PRO A 156 -8.97 -16.19 -7.74
C PRO A 156 -9.78 -17.39 -8.25
N LEU A 157 -9.30 -18.60 -7.92
CA LEU A 157 -9.99 -19.84 -8.22
C LEU A 157 -11.22 -19.96 -7.31
N LYS A 158 -12.38 -20.15 -7.94
CA LYS A 158 -13.66 -20.33 -7.25
C LYS A 158 -14.24 -21.71 -7.53
N ASP A 159 -14.91 -22.28 -6.53
CA ASP A 159 -15.68 -23.50 -6.68
C ASP A 159 -16.97 -23.27 -7.49
N ALA A 160 -17.72 -24.34 -7.77
CA ALA A 160 -18.99 -24.28 -8.51
C ALA A 160 -20.08 -23.44 -7.80
N SER A 161 -19.92 -23.17 -6.51
CA SER A 161 -20.82 -22.34 -5.71
C SER A 161 -20.36 -20.88 -5.62
N GLY A 162 -19.19 -20.56 -6.19
CA GLY A 162 -18.60 -19.22 -6.17
C GLY A 162 -17.69 -18.94 -4.96
N ASN A 163 -17.40 -19.93 -4.12
CA ASN A 163 -16.53 -19.77 -2.95
C ASN A 163 -15.06 -19.83 -3.36
N LEU A 164 -14.20 -19.14 -2.61
CA LEU A 164 -12.75 -19.16 -2.82
C LEU A 164 -12.16 -20.53 -2.49
N VAL A 165 -11.25 -21.00 -3.33
CA VAL A 165 -10.49 -22.24 -3.13
C VAL A 165 -9.15 -21.92 -2.47
N VAL A 166 -8.75 -22.75 -1.50
CA VAL A 166 -7.45 -22.64 -0.79
C VAL A 166 -6.48 -23.67 -1.35
N ILE A 167 -5.20 -23.29 -1.45
CA ILE A 167 -4.13 -24.22 -1.87
C ILE A 167 -3.86 -25.22 -0.72
N PRO A 168 -4.01 -26.54 -0.94
CA PRO A 168 -3.75 -27.53 0.09
C PRO A 168 -2.24 -27.65 0.36
N TYR A 169 -1.89 -28.02 1.58
CA TYR A 169 -0.52 -28.39 1.94
C TYR A 169 -0.29 -29.88 1.66
N VAL A 170 0.78 -30.19 0.93
CA VAL A 170 1.25 -31.55 0.65
C VAL A 170 2.68 -31.64 1.16
N ASP A 171 2.95 -32.55 2.09
CA ASP A 171 4.26 -32.72 2.74
C ASP A 171 4.83 -31.42 3.37
N GLY A 172 3.95 -30.52 3.81
CA GLY A 172 4.30 -29.24 4.43
C GLY A 172 4.57 -28.09 3.45
N GLU A 173 4.43 -28.33 2.15
CA GLU A 173 4.56 -27.31 1.10
C GLU A 173 3.21 -27.05 0.42
N LEU A 174 3.02 -25.85 -0.15
CA LEU A 174 1.82 -25.52 -0.92
C LEU A 174 1.79 -26.34 -2.21
N ALA A 175 0.66 -26.99 -2.50
CA ALA A 175 0.47 -27.71 -3.74
C ALA A 175 0.54 -26.76 -4.94
N THR A 176 1.13 -27.25 -6.05
CA THR A 176 1.23 -26.49 -7.31
C THR A 176 0.07 -26.76 -8.27
N SER A 177 -0.82 -27.71 -7.93
CA SER A 177 -2.02 -28.01 -8.70
C SER A 177 -3.16 -28.51 -7.82
N ILE A 178 -4.39 -28.25 -8.26
CA ILE A 178 -5.63 -28.75 -7.67
C ILE A 178 -6.44 -29.38 -8.80
N ASP A 179 -6.82 -30.66 -8.65
CA ASP A 179 -7.59 -31.41 -9.65
C ASP A 179 -7.00 -31.37 -11.08
N GLY A 180 -5.66 -31.34 -11.17
CA GLY A 180 -4.93 -31.27 -12.45
C GLY A 180 -4.84 -29.87 -13.07
N VAL A 181 -5.38 -28.85 -12.40
CA VAL A 181 -5.25 -27.43 -12.78
C VAL A 181 -4.07 -26.83 -12.02
N ALA A 182 -3.14 -26.18 -12.72
CA ALA A 182 -2.04 -25.46 -12.08
C ALA A 182 -2.58 -24.25 -11.29
N VAL A 183 -2.12 -24.10 -10.05
CA VAL A 183 -2.53 -23.01 -9.15
C VAL A 183 -1.33 -22.21 -8.67
N TYR A 184 -1.57 -20.95 -8.36
CA TYR A 184 -0.56 -20.00 -7.93
C TYR A 184 -1.05 -19.23 -6.69
N SER A 185 -0.12 -18.76 -5.88
CA SER A 185 -0.38 -17.74 -4.87
C SER A 185 -0.34 -16.36 -5.52
N ALA A 186 -1.27 -15.47 -5.18
CA ALA A 186 -1.15 -14.06 -5.51
C ALA A 186 -0.29 -13.32 -4.48
N GLU A 187 0.64 -12.49 -4.93
CA GLU A 187 1.39 -11.56 -4.09
C GLU A 187 0.54 -10.34 -3.75
N VAL A 188 0.74 -9.81 -2.56
CA VAL A 188 0.16 -8.53 -2.15
C VAL A 188 1.15 -7.42 -2.50
N ASP A 189 0.77 -6.56 -3.44
CA ASP A 189 1.57 -5.39 -3.81
C ASP A 189 1.27 -4.21 -2.86
N LEU A 190 2.33 -3.62 -2.31
CA LEU A 190 2.25 -2.42 -1.47
C LEU A 190 2.59 -1.15 -2.22
N GLY A 191 3.26 -1.23 -3.38
CA GLY A 191 3.69 -0.05 -4.10
C GLY A 191 4.48 0.91 -3.21
N ARG A 192 4.09 2.20 -3.20
CA ARG A 192 4.66 3.23 -2.32
C ARG A 192 4.46 2.96 -0.83
N LEU A 193 3.48 2.14 -0.41
CA LEU A 193 3.29 1.77 1.01
C LEU A 193 4.44 0.89 1.54
N SER A 194 5.27 0.33 0.66
CA SER A 194 6.51 -0.35 1.04
C SER A 194 7.43 0.50 1.92
N VAL A 195 7.28 1.84 1.88
CA VAL A 195 7.99 2.78 2.76
C VAL A 195 7.69 2.56 4.25
N GLY A 196 6.59 1.88 4.61
CA GLY A 196 6.31 1.48 5.99
C GLY A 196 7.38 0.57 6.61
N ARG A 197 8.23 -0.06 5.78
CA ARG A 197 9.37 -0.88 6.22
C ARG A 197 10.66 -0.05 6.44
N ALA A 198 10.60 1.25 6.18
CA ALA A 198 11.73 2.14 6.41
C ALA A 198 12.02 2.28 7.91
N PRO A 199 13.23 2.70 8.31
CA PRO A 199 13.54 2.95 9.72
C PRO A 199 12.59 3.99 10.33
N ASP A 200 12.17 3.76 11.58
CA ASP A 200 11.14 4.55 12.29
C ASP A 200 11.30 6.07 12.14
N LYS A 201 12.55 6.57 12.15
CA LYS A 201 12.87 7.99 11.99
C LYS A 201 12.25 8.63 10.75
N VAL A 202 11.96 7.87 9.69
CA VAL A 202 11.35 8.35 8.45
C VAL A 202 9.90 8.74 8.71
N LEU A 203 9.13 7.86 9.34
CA LEU A 203 7.74 8.13 9.70
C LEU A 203 7.64 9.13 10.85
N THR A 204 8.56 9.09 11.83
CA THR A 204 8.60 10.11 12.90
C THR A 204 8.80 11.52 12.35
N HIS A 205 9.76 11.72 11.44
CA HIS A 205 9.97 13.03 10.82
C HIS A 205 8.74 13.49 10.04
N SER A 206 8.13 12.59 9.27
CA SER A 206 6.94 12.89 8.48
C SER A 206 5.74 13.21 9.37
N LEU A 207 5.62 12.56 10.54
CA LEU A 207 4.62 12.87 11.55
C LEU A 207 4.82 14.27 12.13
N ASP A 208 6.06 14.63 12.49
CA ASP A 208 6.39 15.94 13.04
C ASP A 208 6.03 17.06 12.05
N GLU A 209 6.36 16.90 10.76
CA GLU A 209 5.98 17.84 9.71
C GLU A 209 4.46 17.94 9.54
N ALA A 210 3.77 16.80 9.49
CA ALA A 210 2.32 16.75 9.34
C ALA A 210 1.59 17.42 10.52
N LEU A 211 2.00 17.12 11.75
CA LEU A 211 1.42 17.71 12.95
C LEU A 211 1.76 19.20 13.07
N SER A 212 2.96 19.62 12.66
CA SER A 212 3.31 21.04 12.61
C SER A 212 2.39 21.82 11.67
N LYS A 213 1.96 21.21 10.55
CA LYS A 213 0.96 21.80 9.65
C LYS A 213 -0.42 21.77 10.31
N LEU A 214 -0.89 20.61 10.76
CA LEU A 214 -2.25 20.42 11.29
C LEU A 214 -2.55 21.24 12.55
N THR A 215 -1.55 21.56 13.36
CA THR A 215 -1.71 22.38 14.56
C THR A 215 -1.56 23.88 14.32
N SER A 216 -1.21 24.30 13.09
CA SER A 216 -0.96 25.71 12.76
C SER A 216 -2.21 26.51 12.40
N GLY A 217 -3.33 25.85 12.09
CA GLY A 217 -4.51 26.49 11.53
C GLY A 217 -5.79 25.68 11.65
N THR A 218 -6.80 26.03 10.84
CA THR A 218 -8.09 25.33 10.85
C THR A 218 -8.01 24.08 9.99
N VAL A 219 -8.24 22.92 10.63
CA VAL A 219 -8.27 21.63 9.92
C VAL A 219 -9.64 21.39 9.30
N THR A 220 -9.63 21.08 8.00
CA THR A 220 -10.79 20.79 7.17
C THR A 220 -10.55 19.54 6.33
N LEU A 221 -11.57 19.09 5.60
CA LEU A 221 -11.42 18.05 4.58
C LEU A 221 -11.49 18.69 3.20
N ASP A 222 -10.65 18.23 2.29
CA ASP A 222 -10.81 18.54 0.87
C ASP A 222 -11.94 17.68 0.25
N SER A 223 -12.27 17.94 -1.03
CA SER A 223 -13.33 17.21 -1.73
C SER A 223 -13.09 15.70 -1.84
N SER A 224 -11.84 15.26 -1.66
CA SER A 224 -11.42 13.86 -1.69
C SER A 224 -11.30 13.23 -0.29
N GLY A 225 -11.67 13.95 0.77
CA GLY A 225 -11.61 13.46 2.16
C GLY A 225 -10.23 13.51 2.81
N ARG A 226 -9.25 14.20 2.20
CA ARG A 226 -7.92 14.39 2.79
C ARG A 226 -7.91 15.57 3.73
N LEU A 227 -7.08 15.50 4.78
CA LEU A 227 -6.92 16.61 5.71
C LEU A 227 -6.27 17.81 5.01
N ALA A 228 -6.82 18.99 5.26
CA ALA A 228 -6.30 20.27 4.77
C ALA A 228 -6.25 21.30 5.90
N VAL A 229 -5.24 22.16 5.87
CA VAL A 229 -5.06 23.25 6.83
C VAL A 229 -5.21 24.56 6.10
N ASP A 230 -6.19 25.37 6.50
CA ASP A 230 -6.49 26.67 5.88
C ASP A 230 -6.58 26.60 4.34
N GLY A 231 -7.13 25.50 3.82
CA GLY A 231 -7.30 25.23 2.39
C GLY A 231 -6.13 24.55 1.69
N VAL A 232 -5.01 24.29 2.38
CA VAL A 232 -3.86 23.55 1.84
C VAL A 232 -3.90 22.09 2.29
N THR A 233 -4.09 21.18 1.34
CA THR A 233 -4.15 19.74 1.62
C THR A 233 -2.80 19.17 2.03
N ILE A 234 -2.80 18.23 2.99
CA ILE A 234 -1.67 17.34 3.28
C ILE A 234 -1.55 16.33 2.14
N ASP A 235 -0.74 16.65 1.13
CA ASP A 235 -0.60 15.83 -0.08
C ASP A 235 0.58 14.83 -0.03
N SER A 236 1.48 14.98 0.96
CA SER A 236 2.63 14.11 1.09
C SER A 236 2.17 12.72 1.51
N PRO A 237 2.52 11.68 0.74
CA PRO A 237 2.09 10.35 1.10
C PRO A 237 2.76 9.80 2.37
N LEU A 238 4.00 10.23 2.65
CA LEU A 238 4.70 9.85 3.88
C LEU A 238 4.04 10.50 5.11
N GLU A 239 3.59 11.76 4.99
CA GLU A 239 2.84 12.43 6.05
C GLU A 239 1.52 11.69 6.30
N ASN A 240 0.78 11.34 5.25
CA ASN A 240 -0.46 10.59 5.38
C ASN A 240 -0.25 9.20 5.99
N LEU A 241 0.83 8.49 5.64
CA LEU A 241 1.13 7.19 6.24
C LEU A 241 1.47 7.29 7.73
N ALA A 242 2.23 8.32 8.12
CA ALA A 242 2.59 8.54 9.51
C ALA A 242 1.38 8.97 10.37
N LEU A 243 0.47 9.77 9.78
CA LEU A 243 -0.81 10.09 10.40
C LEU A 243 -1.70 8.84 10.52
N TYR A 244 -1.72 7.97 9.50
CA TYR A 244 -2.46 6.70 9.54
C TYR A 244 -1.96 5.83 10.69
N ASP A 245 -0.66 5.61 10.77
CA ASP A 245 -0.03 4.84 11.85
C ASP A 245 -0.43 5.38 13.24
N THR A 246 -0.26 6.69 13.44
CA THR A 246 -0.58 7.35 14.72
C THR A 246 -2.05 7.22 15.08
N TYR A 247 -2.95 7.46 14.11
CA TYR A 247 -4.39 7.39 14.35
C TYR A 247 -4.86 5.96 14.61
N MET A 248 -4.41 4.99 13.82
CA MET A 248 -4.79 3.59 14.00
C MET A 248 -4.24 3.01 15.30
N THR A 249 -3.08 3.47 15.75
CA THR A 249 -2.49 3.06 17.03
C THR A 249 -3.18 3.68 18.24
N THR A 250 -3.54 4.97 18.18
CA THR A 250 -3.98 5.73 19.37
C THR A 250 -5.46 6.11 19.37
N GLY A 251 -6.13 6.03 18.23
CA GLY A 251 -7.49 6.53 18.01
C GLY A 251 -7.60 8.05 17.89
N SER A 252 -6.48 8.78 17.82
CA SER A 252 -6.47 10.25 17.74
C SER A 252 -5.21 10.78 17.04
N LEU A 253 -5.23 12.06 16.67
CA LEU A 253 -4.02 12.77 16.24
C LEU A 253 -3.63 13.80 17.33
N PRO A 254 -2.40 13.77 17.86
CA PRO A 254 -1.99 14.66 18.94
C PRO A 254 -2.17 16.15 18.59
N GLY A 255 -2.95 16.87 19.40
CA GLY A 255 -3.16 18.32 19.24
C GLY A 255 -4.06 18.72 18.07
N VAL A 256 -4.65 17.76 17.37
CA VAL A 256 -5.48 18.02 16.18
C VAL A 256 -6.93 17.70 16.48
N THR A 257 -7.81 18.68 16.29
CA THR A 257 -9.26 18.46 16.28
C THR A 257 -9.67 18.00 14.89
N LEU A 258 -10.09 16.74 14.76
CA LEU A 258 -10.50 16.18 13.48
C LEU A 258 -11.85 16.73 13.02
N PRO A 259 -11.99 17.10 11.74
CA PRO A 259 -13.25 17.58 11.19
C PRO A 259 -14.31 16.47 11.15
N THR A 260 -15.58 16.86 11.28
CA THR A 260 -16.72 15.93 11.13
C THR A 260 -16.66 15.23 9.78
N GLY A 261 -16.85 13.91 9.77
CA GLY A 261 -16.81 13.10 8.56
C GLY A 261 -15.40 12.63 8.17
N PHE A 262 -14.38 12.94 8.96
CA PHE A 262 -13.04 12.37 8.78
C PHE A 262 -13.11 10.84 8.89
N ASN A 263 -12.50 10.16 7.91
CA ASN A 263 -12.36 8.72 7.88
C ASN A 263 -10.87 8.37 7.74
N PRO A 264 -10.26 7.61 8.67
CA PRO A 264 -8.84 7.24 8.61
C PRO A 264 -8.45 6.44 7.36
N ALA A 265 -9.40 5.81 6.67
CA ALA A 265 -9.16 5.16 5.39
C ALA A 265 -8.62 6.13 4.33
N SER A 266 -8.97 7.42 4.41
CA SER A 266 -8.45 8.45 3.49
C SER A 266 -6.96 8.72 3.68
N LEU A 267 -6.41 8.49 4.89
CA LEU A 267 -4.97 8.59 5.15
C LEU A 267 -4.22 7.46 4.46
N LEU A 268 -4.71 6.21 4.58
CA LEU A 268 -4.11 5.08 3.88
C LEU A 268 -4.21 5.25 2.36
N ALA A 269 -5.36 5.74 1.88
CA ALA A 269 -5.58 6.05 0.47
C ALA A 269 -4.57 7.08 -0.07
N ALA A 270 -4.39 8.20 0.62
CA ALA A 270 -3.44 9.24 0.24
C ALA A 270 -1.97 8.77 0.35
N ALA A 271 -1.69 7.83 1.24
CA ALA A 271 -0.39 7.18 1.34
C ALA A 271 -0.13 6.18 0.21
N SER A 272 -1.17 5.55 -0.33
CA SER A 272 -1.09 4.47 -1.31
C SER A 272 -0.69 4.91 -2.72
N ASP A 273 -0.43 3.94 -3.59
CA ASP A 273 -0.19 4.18 -5.01
C ASP A 273 -1.42 4.67 -5.74
N LYS A 274 -1.20 5.47 -6.77
CA LYS A 274 -2.29 6.05 -7.55
C LYS A 274 -3.10 4.98 -8.27
N TYR A 275 -2.48 3.94 -8.83
CA TYR A 275 -3.14 2.97 -9.70
C TYR A 275 -3.31 1.57 -9.07
N GLY A 276 -2.78 1.37 -7.87
CA GLY A 276 -2.92 0.10 -7.15
C GLY A 276 -4.33 -0.08 -6.59
N THR A 277 -4.65 -1.29 -6.16
CA THR A 277 -5.89 -1.58 -5.41
C THR A 277 -5.57 -1.81 -3.94
N ILE A 278 -6.33 -1.18 -3.05
CA ILE A 278 -6.21 -1.46 -1.61
C ILE A 278 -7.14 -2.62 -1.26
N THR A 279 -6.55 -3.77 -0.93
CA THR A 279 -7.28 -4.97 -0.51
C THR A 279 -7.25 -5.13 1.01
N VAL A 280 -8.05 -6.05 1.55
CA VAL A 280 -7.97 -6.42 2.98
C VAL A 280 -6.58 -6.90 3.35
N ASP A 281 -5.92 -7.68 2.49
CA ASP A 281 -4.54 -8.07 2.72
C ASP A 281 -3.60 -6.86 2.75
N THR A 282 -3.75 -5.89 1.85
CA THR A 282 -2.98 -4.64 1.88
C THR A 282 -3.10 -3.95 3.24
N VAL A 283 -4.34 -3.77 3.75
CA VAL A 283 -4.61 -3.13 5.05
C VAL A 283 -3.97 -3.93 6.19
N VAL A 284 -4.20 -5.24 6.24
CA VAL A 284 -3.73 -6.07 7.35
C VAL A 284 -2.21 -6.21 7.36
N TYR A 285 -1.59 -6.38 6.19
CA TYR A 285 -0.12 -6.38 6.09
C TYR A 285 0.47 -5.03 6.47
N MET A 286 -0.14 -3.92 6.06
CA MET A 286 0.31 -2.59 6.47
C MET A 286 0.21 -2.39 7.98
N ASN A 287 -0.89 -2.82 8.61
CA ASN A 287 -1.03 -2.76 10.05
C ASN A 287 0.03 -3.61 10.78
N SER A 288 0.41 -4.76 10.23
CA SER A 288 1.49 -5.57 10.78
C SER A 288 2.87 -4.94 10.58
N ILE A 289 3.14 -4.35 9.41
CA ILE A 289 4.41 -3.65 9.11
C ILE A 289 4.62 -2.44 10.03
N LEU A 290 3.55 -1.68 10.28
CA LEU A 290 3.60 -0.50 11.15
C LEU A 290 3.55 -0.85 12.65
N GLY A 291 3.37 -2.12 13.01
CA GLY A 291 3.29 -2.57 14.41
C GLY A 291 1.94 -2.27 15.09
N ILE A 292 0.92 -1.88 14.33
CA ILE A 292 -0.47 -1.76 14.80
C ILE A 292 -1.00 -3.16 15.18
N ASN A 293 -0.74 -4.17 14.33
CA ASN A 293 -0.92 -5.56 14.71
C ASN A 293 0.32 -6.06 15.47
N SER A 294 0.12 -6.90 16.47
CA SER A 294 1.22 -7.45 17.29
C SER A 294 1.05 -8.94 17.52
N GLY A 295 1.92 -9.73 16.90
CA GLY A 295 1.87 -11.20 16.97
C GLY A 295 0.54 -11.73 16.42
N THR A 296 -0.29 -12.32 17.29
CA THR A 296 -1.64 -12.80 16.95
C THR A 296 -2.74 -11.78 17.24
N THR A 297 -2.38 -10.57 17.68
CA THR A 297 -3.33 -9.48 17.97
C THR A 297 -3.48 -8.62 16.72
N TYR A 298 -4.71 -8.55 16.20
CA TYR A 298 -5.06 -7.75 15.04
C TYR A 298 -5.88 -6.54 15.47
N PHE A 299 -5.83 -5.47 14.67
CA PHE A 299 -6.72 -4.32 14.82
C PHE A 299 -8.18 -4.76 14.70
N ASP A 300 -9.03 -4.26 15.60
CA ASP A 300 -10.45 -4.61 15.64
C ASP A 300 -11.26 -3.72 14.70
N PHE A 301 -11.64 -4.29 13.55
CA PHE A 301 -12.47 -3.62 12.56
C PHE A 301 -13.98 -3.84 12.76
N SER A 302 -14.42 -4.54 13.81
CA SER A 302 -15.84 -4.95 13.98
C SER A 302 -16.85 -3.81 14.06
N THR A 303 -16.37 -2.58 14.30
CA THR A 303 -17.19 -1.36 14.34
C THR A 303 -17.07 -0.50 13.09
N THR A 304 -16.21 -0.90 12.15
CA THR A 304 -16.01 -0.19 10.88
C THR A 304 -17.13 -0.55 9.94
N ASN A 305 -17.90 0.43 9.51
CA ASN A 305 -18.95 0.24 8.51
C ASN A 305 -18.77 1.30 7.44
N TYR A 306 -18.82 0.90 6.19
CA TYR A 306 -18.66 1.76 5.04
C TYR A 306 -19.87 1.63 4.11
N ASP A 307 -20.37 2.77 3.66
CA ASP A 307 -21.36 2.80 2.58
C ASP A 307 -20.94 3.89 1.60
N ARG A 308 -20.66 3.47 0.37
CA ARG A 308 -20.15 4.34 -0.69
C ARG A 308 -21.17 5.41 -1.04
N TYR A 309 -22.44 5.06 -1.14
CA TYR A 309 -23.49 6.02 -1.47
C TYR A 309 -23.55 7.17 -0.44
N THR A 310 -23.66 6.86 0.85
CA THR A 310 -23.72 7.88 1.91
C THR A 310 -22.45 8.72 2.00
N THR A 311 -21.29 8.13 1.71
CA THR A 311 -20.00 8.85 1.68
C THR A 311 -19.92 9.83 0.51
N TRP A 312 -20.32 9.41 -0.69
CA TRP A 312 -20.00 10.13 -1.92
C TRP A 312 -21.19 10.82 -2.61
N ALA A 313 -22.44 10.51 -2.27
CA ALA A 313 -23.62 11.02 -2.97
C ALA A 313 -23.70 12.56 -3.01
N ASN A 314 -23.19 13.23 -1.98
CA ASN A 314 -23.17 14.69 -1.89
C ASN A 314 -21.77 15.29 -2.11
N ALA A 315 -20.75 14.45 -2.30
CA ALA A 315 -19.38 14.89 -2.49
C ALA A 315 -19.19 15.42 -3.92
N LYS A 316 -18.62 16.61 -4.03
CA LYS A 316 -18.41 17.30 -5.30
C LYS A 316 -16.99 17.83 -5.40
N ALA A 317 -16.46 17.86 -6.60
CA ALA A 317 -15.16 18.46 -6.91
C ALA A 317 -15.25 19.29 -8.19
N VAL A 318 -14.42 20.32 -8.29
CA VAL A 318 -14.24 21.07 -9.53
C VAL A 318 -13.08 20.44 -10.29
N VAL A 319 -13.36 19.91 -11.47
CA VAL A 319 -12.38 19.24 -12.32
C VAL A 319 -12.42 19.79 -13.75
N LEU A 320 -11.36 19.56 -14.51
CA LEU A 320 -11.28 19.91 -15.93
C LEU A 320 -12.01 18.86 -16.77
N VAL A 321 -13.09 19.26 -17.43
CA VAL A 321 -13.84 18.39 -18.36
C VAL A 321 -13.65 18.89 -19.79
N LEU A 322 -13.34 17.98 -20.71
CA LEU A 322 -13.22 18.31 -22.13
C LEU A 322 -14.61 18.60 -22.72
N LYS A 323 -14.83 19.85 -23.13
CA LYS A 323 -16.06 20.34 -23.80
C LYS A 323 -15.65 21.05 -25.08
N ASP A 324 -16.17 20.59 -26.22
CA ASP A 324 -15.87 21.15 -27.54
C ASP A 324 -14.36 21.28 -27.84
N GLY A 325 -13.57 20.31 -27.39
CA GLY A 325 -12.11 20.29 -27.57
C GLY A 325 -11.30 21.16 -26.60
N VAL A 326 -11.96 21.80 -25.62
CA VAL A 326 -11.31 22.64 -24.59
C VAL A 326 -11.62 22.10 -23.20
N TYR A 327 -10.62 22.05 -22.33
CA TYR A 327 -10.81 21.69 -20.92
C TYR A 327 -11.41 22.85 -20.14
N VAL A 328 -12.58 22.63 -19.53
CA VAL A 328 -13.34 23.65 -18.79
C VAL A 328 -13.54 23.21 -17.34
N PRO A 329 -13.21 24.06 -16.33
CA PRO A 329 -13.53 23.80 -14.94
C PRO A 329 -15.04 23.56 -14.77
N THR A 330 -15.40 22.38 -14.29
CA THR A 330 -16.78 21.94 -14.12
C THR A 330 -16.91 21.28 -12.75
N GLU A 331 -17.93 21.68 -11.99
CA GLU A 331 -18.31 20.97 -10.76
C GLU A 331 -18.96 19.64 -11.14
N VAL A 332 -18.42 18.53 -10.63
CA VAL A 332 -18.92 17.18 -10.86
C VAL A 332 -19.26 16.49 -9.53
N ASN A 333 -20.23 15.58 -9.58
CA ASN A 333 -20.53 14.70 -8.46
C ASN A 333 -19.56 13.50 -8.48
N LEU A 334 -18.90 13.24 -7.35
CA LEU A 334 -17.87 12.19 -7.27
C LEU A 334 -18.45 10.77 -7.29
N TYR A 335 -19.67 10.57 -6.79
CA TYR A 335 -20.35 9.27 -6.85
C TYR A 335 -20.69 8.87 -8.30
N GLU A 336 -21.13 9.85 -9.09
CA GLU A 336 -21.38 9.63 -10.52
C GLU A 336 -20.07 9.49 -11.30
N ALA A 337 -19.13 10.42 -11.13
CA ALA A 337 -17.93 10.49 -11.96
C ALA A 337 -16.92 9.36 -11.73
N VAL A 338 -16.79 8.87 -10.49
CA VAL A 338 -15.81 7.84 -10.13
C VAL A 338 -16.44 6.45 -10.09
N PHE A 339 -17.66 6.35 -9.57
CA PHE A 339 -18.30 5.05 -9.32
C PHE A 339 -19.46 4.75 -10.26
N ASN A 340 -19.71 5.57 -11.28
CA ASN A 340 -20.81 5.41 -12.23
C ASN A 340 -22.17 5.22 -11.54
N SER A 341 -22.38 5.94 -10.42
CA SER A 341 -23.56 5.80 -9.55
C SER A 341 -23.82 4.37 -9.02
N THR A 342 -22.77 3.55 -8.92
CA THR A 342 -22.85 2.15 -8.47
C THR A 342 -22.41 2.03 -7.02
N ASN A 343 -23.33 1.56 -6.16
CA ASN A 343 -23.01 1.34 -4.76
C ASN A 343 -22.15 0.07 -4.62
N TRP A 344 -21.27 0.06 -3.63
CA TRP A 344 -20.62 -1.16 -3.20
C TRP A 344 -21.63 -2.03 -2.44
N THR A 345 -21.54 -3.35 -2.63
CA THR A 345 -22.32 -4.30 -1.85
C THR A 345 -21.37 -4.95 -0.86
N ASP A 346 -21.61 -4.69 0.42
CA ASP A 346 -20.89 -5.31 1.52
C ASP A 346 -21.04 -6.84 1.42
N PRO A 347 -19.92 -7.58 1.28
CA PRO A 347 -19.93 -9.03 1.24
C PRO A 347 -20.19 -9.67 2.61
N THR A 348 -20.04 -8.91 3.68
CA THR A 348 -20.32 -9.32 5.04
C THR A 348 -21.61 -8.66 5.53
N THR A 349 -22.24 -9.24 6.56
CA THR A 349 -23.44 -8.66 7.18
C THR A 349 -23.12 -7.79 8.40
N VAL A 350 -21.85 -7.76 8.79
CA VAL A 350 -21.31 -7.09 9.98
C VAL A 350 -20.07 -6.36 9.52
N GLY A 351 -19.99 -5.06 9.81
CA GLY A 351 -18.85 -4.25 9.40
C GLY A 351 -17.49 -4.84 9.77
N GLY A 352 -16.50 -4.62 8.91
CA GLY A 352 -15.21 -5.31 9.00
C GLY A 352 -14.03 -4.62 8.33
N ALA A 353 -12.96 -5.39 8.17
CA ALA A 353 -11.72 -4.97 7.51
C ALA A 353 -11.93 -4.77 5.99
N ASP A 354 -12.93 -5.43 5.42
CA ASP A 354 -13.41 -5.25 4.05
C ASP A 354 -14.10 -3.91 3.84
N ASP A 355 -14.91 -3.44 4.78
CA ASP A 355 -15.41 -2.05 4.78
C ASP A 355 -14.26 -1.06 4.81
N PHE A 356 -13.27 -1.28 5.68
CA PHE A 356 -12.11 -0.40 5.78
C PHE A 356 -11.30 -0.37 4.48
N ALA A 357 -10.99 -1.54 3.92
CA ALA A 357 -10.23 -1.68 2.69
C ALA A 357 -10.97 -1.05 1.51
N THR A 358 -12.28 -1.29 1.41
CA THR A 358 -13.11 -0.70 0.35
C THR A 358 -13.21 0.81 0.50
N ALA A 359 -13.38 1.33 1.73
CA ALA A 359 -13.34 2.76 1.97
C ALA A 359 -12.00 3.36 1.51
N ALA A 360 -10.88 2.72 1.85
CA ALA A 360 -9.55 3.20 1.47
C ALA A 360 -9.36 3.17 -0.06
N ASP A 361 -9.78 2.11 -0.74
CA ASP A 361 -9.68 2.02 -2.20
C ASP A 361 -10.57 3.04 -2.92
N ASP A 362 -11.78 3.27 -2.41
CA ASP A 362 -12.69 4.29 -2.95
C ASP A 362 -12.13 5.71 -2.74
N TYR A 363 -11.57 6.01 -1.56
CA TYR A 363 -10.84 7.26 -1.33
C TYR A 363 -9.66 7.41 -2.30
N ARG A 364 -8.90 6.33 -2.55
CA ARG A 364 -7.77 6.35 -3.50
C ARG A 364 -8.25 6.67 -4.91
N ALA A 365 -9.31 6.00 -5.38
CA ALA A 365 -9.91 6.24 -6.70
C ALA A 365 -10.39 7.69 -6.86
N VAL A 366 -10.99 8.26 -5.81
CA VAL A 366 -11.43 9.67 -5.83
C VAL A 366 -10.23 10.63 -5.83
N ILE A 367 -9.21 10.38 -5.01
CA ILE A 367 -7.99 11.18 -4.97
C ILE A 367 -7.31 11.18 -6.35
N GLU A 368 -7.17 10.00 -6.97
CA GLU A 368 -6.66 9.82 -8.32
C GLU A 368 -7.46 10.66 -9.32
N PHE A 369 -8.79 10.48 -9.35
CA PHE A 369 -9.67 11.20 -10.27
C PHE A 369 -9.54 12.72 -10.13
N VAL A 370 -9.57 13.24 -8.90
CA VAL A 370 -9.44 14.68 -8.64
C VAL A 370 -8.05 15.18 -9.04
N HIS A 371 -6.99 14.42 -8.79
CA HIS A 371 -5.62 14.81 -9.14
C HIS A 371 -5.37 14.85 -10.64
N ASP A 372 -5.87 13.85 -11.36
CA ASP A 372 -5.65 13.73 -12.81
C ASP A 372 -6.44 14.77 -13.60
N ASN A 373 -7.54 15.27 -13.03
CA ASN A 373 -8.40 16.26 -13.65
C ASN A 373 -8.36 17.61 -12.89
N ALA A 374 -7.33 17.88 -12.10
CA ALA A 374 -7.25 19.09 -11.29
C ALA A 374 -7.14 20.36 -12.15
N VAL A 375 -7.82 21.43 -11.72
CA VAL A 375 -7.62 22.78 -12.26
C VAL A 375 -6.29 23.30 -11.72
N ARG A 376 -5.23 23.31 -12.55
CA ARG A 376 -3.89 23.80 -12.17
C ARG A 376 -3.57 25.14 -12.78
#